data_AF-A0AAN4D550-F1
#
_entry.id   AF-A0AAN4D550-F1
#
_cell.length_a   1.000
_cell.length_b   1.000
_cell.length_c   1.000
_cell.angle_alpha   90.00
_cell.angle_beta   90.00
_cell.angle_gamma   90.00
#
_symmetry.space_group_name_H-M   'P 1'
#
loop_
_entity.id
_entity.type
_entity.pdbx_description
1 polymer ?
#
loop_
_entity_poly.entity_id
_entity_poly.type
_entity_poly.pdbx_seq_one_letter_code
_entity_poly.pdbx_strand_id
1 'polypeptide(L)'
;MNLPTAVLANNDENESDVLSLYANPVDSQSGLIEHDGFQKLNAMRDLLVEYNTTLKHMQAMYDAVMRNRHDEAWRMFCDSCDNSIKYTLAVENLFCIERARCALDEKYWQKLLDLTGVKPFMPTERYDDWNEGLRAWRKSSESNFEKLKPVPFNEESIFSTAFALNEEKKDYFAQMVHGVFEKLSALHKTNRAQGFSNKLIIASCLPSRDNRRSYDYLNYFNDLRKVIGLMYGRSGAEDVNSAAV
;
A
#
# COMPACT_ATOMS: atom_id res chain seq x y z
N MET A 1 29.49 -87.83 5.42
CA MET A 1 30.53 -86.98 4.80
C MET A 1 30.01 -85.54 4.84
N ASN A 2 30.68 -84.71 5.64
CA ASN A 2 30.55 -83.25 5.78
C ASN A 2 30.85 -82.54 4.46
N LEU A 3 30.44 -81.29 4.16
CA LEU A 3 29.59 -80.23 4.72
C LEU A 3 29.39 -79.22 3.53
N PRO A 4 28.42 -78.29 3.59
CA PRO A 4 27.98 -77.47 2.47
C PRO A 4 28.82 -76.20 2.25
N THR A 5 28.76 -75.69 1.02
CA THR A 5 29.42 -74.47 0.53
C THR A 5 28.89 -73.21 1.25
N ALA A 6 29.75 -72.57 2.05
CA ALA A 6 29.53 -71.22 2.56
C ALA A 6 30.12 -70.21 1.56
N VAL A 7 29.28 -69.30 1.04
CA VAL A 7 29.72 -68.08 0.36
C VAL A 7 29.14 -66.89 1.11
N LEU A 8 30.02 -66.29 1.93
CA LEU A 8 30.13 -64.88 2.30
C LEU A 8 28.84 -64.11 2.60
N ALA A 9 28.52 -64.03 3.89
CA ALA A 9 27.96 -62.84 4.49
C ALA A 9 28.96 -61.67 4.37
N ASN A 10 28.48 -60.46 4.07
CA ASN A 10 28.69 -59.27 4.91
C ASN A 10 28.18 -57.97 4.23
N ASN A 11 27.34 -57.27 5.02
CA ASN A 11 27.18 -55.81 5.09
C ASN A 11 26.30 -55.13 4.03
N ASP A 12 24.99 -55.25 4.23
CA ASP A 12 24.05 -54.15 4.06
C ASP A 12 24.44 -53.01 5.03
N GLU A 13 25.14 -51.97 4.57
CA GLU A 13 25.29 -50.68 5.26
C GLU A 13 26.05 -49.70 4.35
N ASN A 14 25.38 -48.60 3.93
CA ASN A 14 25.91 -47.32 3.39
C ASN A 14 25.30 -46.79 2.07
N GLU A 15 23.97 -46.71 1.96
CA GLU A 15 23.33 -45.75 1.03
C GLU A 15 22.38 -44.74 1.72
N SER A 16 22.28 -44.76 3.06
CA SER A 16 21.45 -43.83 3.83
C SER A 16 22.16 -42.54 4.28
N ASP A 17 23.45 -42.36 3.98
CA ASP A 17 24.28 -41.37 4.67
C ASP A 17 24.61 -40.09 3.88
N VAL A 18 24.06 -39.92 2.68
CA VAL A 18 24.19 -38.65 1.93
C VAL A 18 23.12 -37.64 2.36
N LEU A 19 21.97 -38.13 2.86
CA LEU A 19 20.88 -37.29 3.38
C LEU A 19 21.06 -36.92 4.86
N SER A 20 21.89 -37.66 5.62
CA SER A 20 22.17 -37.37 7.03
C SER A 20 23.12 -36.16 7.20
N LEU A 21 24.00 -35.89 6.23
CA LEU A 21 24.86 -34.70 6.21
C LEU A 21 24.08 -33.38 6.07
N TYR A 22 22.81 -33.43 5.67
CA TYR A 22 21.89 -32.29 5.62
C TYR A 22 20.85 -32.30 6.74
N ALA A 23 20.81 -33.35 7.57
CA ALA A 23 19.96 -33.41 8.74
C ALA A 23 20.70 -32.76 9.93
N ASN A 24 20.66 -31.43 9.99
CA ASN A 24 21.13 -30.72 11.18
C ASN A 24 20.27 -31.15 12.39
N PRO A 25 20.90 -31.56 13.52
CA PRO A 25 20.18 -31.77 14.76
C PRO A 25 19.56 -30.44 15.19
N VAL A 26 18.35 -30.51 15.73
CA VAL A 26 17.57 -29.38 16.24
C VAL A 26 18.29 -28.79 17.46
N ASP A 27 19.28 -27.95 17.19
CA ASP A 27 19.84 -27.05 18.19
C ASP A 27 18.91 -25.84 18.33
N SER A 28 18.36 -25.72 19.53
CA SER A 28 17.36 -24.72 19.98
C SER A 28 17.87 -23.27 20.01
N GLN A 29 18.88 -22.92 19.22
CA GLN A 29 19.47 -21.59 19.11
C GLN A 29 19.96 -21.27 17.68
N SER A 30 19.26 -21.74 16.66
CA SER A 30 19.44 -21.26 15.29
C SER A 30 18.39 -20.19 15.01
N GLY A 31 18.79 -18.91 15.17
CA GLY A 31 18.02 -17.74 14.75
C GLY A 31 17.90 -17.66 13.23
N LEU A 32 17.20 -18.62 12.63
CA LEU A 32 16.78 -18.57 11.24
C LEU A 32 15.69 -17.52 11.15
N ILE A 33 16.07 -16.32 10.68
CA ILE A 33 15.13 -15.29 10.26
C ILE A 33 14.24 -15.97 9.20
N GLU A 34 12.98 -16.23 9.51
CA GLU A 34 12.00 -16.66 8.50
C GLU A 34 12.05 -15.65 7.35
N HIS A 35 12.51 -16.09 6.19
CA HIS A 35 12.73 -15.19 5.06
C HIS A 35 11.39 -14.89 4.37
N ASP A 36 10.61 -14.00 4.97
CA ASP A 36 9.29 -13.50 4.52
C ASP A 36 9.32 -12.90 3.09
N GLY A 37 10.52 -12.64 2.54
CA GLY A 37 10.69 -12.09 1.19
C GLY A 37 9.98 -12.90 0.09
N PHE A 38 10.04 -14.24 0.13
CA PHE A 38 9.37 -15.06 -0.88
C PHE A 38 7.85 -15.04 -0.73
N GLN A 39 7.33 -14.92 0.50
CA GLN A 39 5.89 -14.81 0.75
C GLN A 39 5.36 -13.48 0.21
N LYS A 40 6.07 -12.37 0.46
CA LYS A 40 5.71 -11.06 -0.10
C LYS A 40 5.75 -11.02 -1.62
N LEU A 41 6.76 -11.63 -2.24
CA LEU A 41 6.84 -11.72 -3.71
C LEU A 41 5.68 -12.52 -4.30
N ASN A 42 5.29 -13.63 -3.68
CA ASN A 42 4.12 -14.40 -4.10
C ASN A 42 2.83 -13.58 -3.93
N ALA A 43 2.67 -12.89 -2.81
CA ALA A 43 1.53 -12.02 -2.58
C ALA A 43 1.43 -10.86 -3.60
N MET A 44 2.56 -10.30 -4.05
CA MET A 44 2.57 -9.31 -5.13
C MET A 44 2.11 -9.91 -6.46
N ARG A 45 2.51 -11.15 -6.77
CA ARG A 45 2.05 -11.87 -7.97
C ARG A 45 0.56 -12.20 -7.89
N ASP A 46 0.07 -12.63 -6.74
CA ASP A 46 -1.36 -12.90 -6.51
C ASP A 46 -2.19 -11.63 -6.72
N LEU A 47 -1.69 -10.49 -6.25
CA LEU A 47 -2.30 -9.18 -6.46
C LEU A 47 -2.34 -8.80 -7.95
N LEU A 48 -1.29 -9.13 -8.73
CA LEU A 48 -1.28 -8.94 -10.19
C LEU A 48 -2.31 -9.84 -10.89
N VAL A 49 -2.49 -11.09 -10.43
CA VAL A 49 -3.54 -11.98 -10.95
C VAL A 49 -4.93 -11.41 -10.66
N GLU A 50 -5.16 -10.91 -9.45
CA GLU A 50 -6.40 -10.24 -9.05
C GLU A 50 -6.69 -8.99 -9.90
N TYR A 51 -5.67 -8.17 -10.13
CA TYR A 51 -5.73 -6.99 -11.00
C TYR A 51 -6.18 -7.37 -12.42
N ASN A 52 -5.51 -8.33 -13.04
CA ASN A 52 -5.81 -8.77 -14.40
C ASN A 52 -7.22 -9.39 -14.52
N THR A 53 -7.66 -10.08 -13.48
CA THR A 53 -9.01 -10.66 -13.43
C THR A 53 -10.06 -9.55 -13.37
N THR A 54 -9.85 -8.56 -12.51
CA THR A 54 -10.75 -7.40 -12.38
C THR A 54 -10.77 -6.57 -13.66
N LEU A 55 -9.61 -6.38 -14.31
CA LEU A 55 -9.50 -5.69 -15.59
C LEU A 55 -10.32 -6.39 -16.69
N LYS A 56 -10.27 -7.73 -16.77
CA LYS A 56 -11.09 -8.52 -17.71
C LYS A 56 -12.58 -8.36 -17.43
N HIS A 57 -13.00 -8.39 -16.16
CA HIS A 57 -14.40 -8.17 -15.79
C HIS A 57 -14.88 -6.76 -16.17
N MET A 58 -14.06 -5.74 -15.94
CA MET A 58 -14.33 -4.37 -16.33
C MET A 58 -14.47 -4.21 -17.85
N GLN A 59 -13.59 -4.84 -18.62
CA GLN A 59 -13.65 -4.86 -20.09
C GLN A 59 -14.91 -5.57 -20.60
N ALA A 60 -15.26 -6.72 -20.03
CA ALA A 60 -16.47 -7.46 -20.39
C ALA A 60 -17.75 -6.64 -20.11
N MET A 61 -17.79 -5.90 -18.98
CA MET A 61 -18.89 -5.00 -18.67
C MET A 61 -18.98 -3.84 -19.67
N TYR A 62 -17.84 -3.21 -20.00
CA TYR A 62 -17.79 -2.15 -20.99
C TYR A 62 -18.30 -2.62 -22.37
N ASP A 63 -17.82 -3.78 -22.84
CA ASP A 63 -18.27 -4.37 -24.10
C ASP A 63 -19.77 -4.68 -24.09
N ALA A 64 -20.31 -5.23 -23.00
CA ALA A 64 -21.73 -5.58 -22.90
C ALA A 64 -22.66 -4.35 -22.96
N VAL A 65 -22.23 -3.23 -22.36
CA VAL A 65 -22.99 -1.97 -22.31
C VAL A 65 -22.87 -1.22 -23.63
N MET A 66 -21.65 -1.01 -24.13
CA MET A 66 -21.40 -0.17 -25.31
C MET A 66 -21.76 -0.85 -26.63
N ARG A 67 -21.62 -2.19 -26.76
CA ARG A 67 -21.92 -2.88 -28.04
C ARG A 67 -23.40 -2.89 -28.39
N ASN A 68 -24.29 -2.84 -27.39
CA ASN A 68 -25.70 -3.11 -27.59
C ASN A 68 -26.57 -1.86 -27.87
N ARG A 69 -25.99 -0.69 -28.18
CA ARG A 69 -26.72 0.57 -28.46
C ARG A 69 -27.85 0.84 -27.45
N HIS A 70 -27.59 0.61 -26.17
CA HIS A 70 -28.55 0.90 -25.09
C HIS A 70 -28.72 2.40 -24.80
N ASP A 71 -28.06 3.27 -25.58
CA ASP A 71 -28.03 4.72 -25.35
C ASP A 71 -29.42 5.35 -25.32
N GLU A 72 -30.33 4.92 -26.20
CA GLU A 72 -31.69 5.46 -26.23
C GLU A 72 -32.50 5.03 -25.01
N ALA A 73 -32.43 3.74 -24.64
CA ALA A 73 -33.09 3.22 -23.44
C ALA A 73 -32.54 3.90 -22.18
N TRP A 74 -31.21 4.06 -22.08
CA TRP A 74 -30.56 4.76 -20.98
C TRP A 74 -30.94 6.24 -20.90
N ARG A 75 -31.03 6.95 -22.03
CA ARG A 75 -31.50 8.33 -22.06
C ARG A 75 -32.92 8.45 -21.50
N MET A 76 -33.82 7.52 -21.83
CA MET A 76 -35.18 7.53 -21.25
C MET A 76 -35.16 7.34 -19.72
N PHE A 77 -34.26 6.50 -19.18
CA PHE A 77 -34.06 6.37 -17.74
C PHE A 77 -33.44 7.63 -17.10
N CYS A 78 -32.56 8.33 -17.81
CA CYS A 78 -32.00 9.60 -17.35
C CYS A 78 -33.03 10.74 -17.38
N ASP A 79 -33.93 10.73 -18.37
CA ASP A 79 -34.96 11.76 -18.52
C ASP A 79 -36.07 11.64 -17.47
N SER A 80 -36.34 10.42 -16.98
CA SER A 80 -37.25 10.19 -15.86
C SER A 80 -36.65 10.55 -14.50
N CYS A 81 -35.33 10.65 -14.40
CA CYS A 81 -34.67 11.24 -13.23
C CYS A 81 -34.84 12.77 -13.28
N ASP A 82 -35.65 13.30 -12.36
CA ASP A 82 -36.08 14.71 -12.30
C ASP A 82 -34.98 15.66 -11.80
N ASN A 83 -33.76 15.57 -12.36
CA ASN A 83 -32.56 16.24 -11.84
C ASN A 83 -31.76 16.97 -12.92
N SER A 84 -31.08 18.07 -12.55
CA SER A 84 -30.18 18.87 -13.39
C SER A 84 -28.88 18.15 -13.83
N ILE A 85 -28.81 16.84 -13.60
CA ILE A 85 -27.61 15.98 -13.69
C ILE A 85 -27.62 15.17 -15.01
N LYS A 86 -28.58 15.45 -15.91
CA LYS A 86 -28.76 14.72 -17.19
C LYS A 86 -27.47 14.61 -18.03
N TYR A 87 -26.71 15.70 -18.16
CA TYR A 87 -25.46 15.72 -18.92
C TYR A 87 -24.31 14.95 -18.25
N THR A 88 -24.28 14.91 -16.92
CA THR A 88 -23.30 14.15 -16.13
C THR A 88 -23.61 12.64 -16.07
N LEU A 89 -24.83 12.23 -16.43
CA LEU A 89 -25.26 10.82 -16.50
C LEU A 89 -25.17 10.23 -17.91
N ALA A 90 -24.57 10.94 -18.88
CA ALA A 90 -24.34 10.39 -20.21
C ALA A 90 -23.53 9.08 -20.11
N VAL A 91 -23.98 8.03 -20.83
CA VAL A 91 -23.36 6.69 -20.80
C VAL A 91 -21.86 6.77 -21.08
N GLU A 92 -21.47 7.59 -22.04
CA GLU A 92 -20.08 7.82 -22.45
C GLU A 92 -19.20 8.35 -21.30
N ASN A 93 -19.76 9.23 -20.47
CA ASN A 93 -19.05 9.80 -19.31
C ASN A 93 -18.98 8.81 -18.14
N LEU A 94 -20.02 7.97 -17.97
CA LEU A 94 -20.09 6.97 -16.90
C LEU A 94 -19.21 5.75 -17.18
N PHE A 95 -19.17 5.28 -18.42
CA PHE A 95 -18.45 4.07 -18.85
C PHE A 95 -17.15 4.41 -19.59
N CYS A 96 -16.39 5.38 -19.09
CA CYS A 96 -15.06 5.69 -19.60
C CYS A 96 -14.03 4.65 -19.10
N ILE A 97 -13.64 3.73 -19.99
CA ILE A 97 -12.73 2.63 -19.66
C ILE A 97 -11.36 3.11 -19.17
N GLU A 98 -10.85 4.22 -19.71
CA GLU A 98 -9.54 4.76 -19.34
C GLU A 98 -9.53 5.31 -17.91
N ARG A 99 -10.55 6.09 -17.53
CA ARG A 99 -10.71 6.60 -16.17
C ARG A 99 -10.99 5.47 -15.18
N ALA A 100 -11.74 4.45 -15.60
CA ALA A 100 -11.96 3.25 -14.79
C ALA A 100 -10.64 2.49 -14.54
N ARG A 101 -9.75 2.41 -15.53
CA ARG A 101 -8.40 1.85 -15.36
C ARG A 101 -7.56 2.65 -14.37
N CYS A 102 -7.57 3.98 -14.43
CA CYS A 102 -6.86 4.80 -13.43
C CYS A 102 -7.38 4.57 -11.99
N ALA A 103 -8.70 4.41 -11.83
CA ALA A 103 -9.29 4.06 -10.53
C ALA A 103 -8.87 2.66 -10.05
N LEU A 104 -8.74 1.72 -10.97
CA LEU A 104 -8.22 0.38 -10.69
C LEU A 104 -6.76 0.46 -10.23
N ASP A 105 -5.92 1.16 -10.99
CA ASP A 105 -4.51 1.36 -10.67
C ASP A 105 -4.35 2.02 -9.29
N GLU A 106 -5.08 3.11 -9.00
CA GLU A 106 -5.08 3.75 -7.67
C GLU A 106 -5.36 2.75 -6.54
N LYS A 107 -6.40 1.91 -6.70
CA LYS A 107 -6.80 0.93 -5.67
C LYS A 107 -5.71 -0.12 -5.44
N TYR A 108 -5.11 -0.64 -6.52
CA TYR A 108 -4.10 -1.70 -6.39
C TYR A 108 -2.74 -1.16 -5.94
N TRP A 109 -2.38 0.08 -6.27
CA TRP A 109 -1.22 0.75 -5.68
C TRP A 109 -1.36 0.94 -4.16
N GLN A 110 -2.57 1.26 -3.66
CA GLN A 110 -2.83 1.31 -2.21
C GLN A 110 -2.69 -0.07 -1.56
N LYS A 111 -3.26 -1.11 -2.18
CA LYS A 111 -3.09 -2.50 -1.71
C LYS A 111 -1.61 -2.91 -1.67
N LEU A 112 -0.83 -2.53 -2.68
CA LEU A 112 0.60 -2.82 -2.72
C LEU A 112 1.33 -2.10 -1.58
N LEU A 113 1.03 -0.82 -1.34
CA LEU A 113 1.61 -0.07 -0.24
C LEU A 113 1.32 -0.74 1.12
N ASP A 114 0.09 -1.21 1.32
CA ASP A 114 -0.29 -1.97 2.53
C ASP A 114 0.50 -3.30 2.63
N LEU A 115 0.65 -4.03 1.52
CA LEU A 115 1.39 -5.30 1.45
C LEU A 115 2.88 -5.14 1.77
N THR A 116 3.51 -4.04 1.35
CA THR A 116 4.93 -3.79 1.67
C THR A 116 5.17 -3.59 3.17
N GLY A 117 4.13 -3.23 3.94
CA GLY A 117 4.24 -2.93 5.37
C GLY A 117 5.03 -1.65 5.65
N VAL A 118 5.20 -0.80 4.64
CA VAL A 118 5.97 0.45 4.74
C VAL A 118 5.11 1.60 5.28
N LYS A 119 3.79 1.56 5.03
CA LYS A 119 2.83 2.59 5.41
C LYS A 119 2.87 3.05 6.88
N PRO A 120 3.02 2.18 7.90
CA PRO A 120 3.09 2.63 9.30
C PRO A 120 4.27 3.57 9.57
N PHE A 121 5.36 3.39 8.83
CA PHE A 121 6.60 4.15 8.96
C PHE A 121 6.71 5.33 8.00
N MET A 122 5.77 5.47 7.05
CA MET A 122 5.80 6.53 6.06
C MET A 122 5.44 7.88 6.71
N PRO A 123 6.23 8.96 6.49
CA PRO A 123 5.89 10.29 6.96
C PRO A 123 4.59 10.80 6.36
N THR A 124 3.86 11.63 7.11
CA THR A 124 2.61 12.27 6.65
C THR A 124 2.77 12.95 5.29
N GLU A 125 3.79 13.79 5.13
CA GLU A 125 4.02 14.55 3.90
C GLU A 125 4.25 13.62 2.70
N ARG A 126 5.07 12.58 2.88
CA ARG A 126 5.33 11.58 1.84
C ARG A 126 4.08 10.77 1.49
N TYR A 127 3.26 10.44 2.48
CA TYR A 127 2.01 9.72 2.27
C TYR A 127 0.99 10.57 1.51
N ASP A 128 0.91 11.86 1.83
CA ASP A 128 0.04 12.81 1.15
C ASP A 128 0.50 13.04 -0.31
N ASP A 129 1.80 13.22 -0.55
CA ASP A 129 2.38 13.31 -1.89
C ASP A 129 2.07 12.07 -2.74
N TRP A 130 2.24 10.88 -2.15
CA TRP A 130 1.93 9.61 -2.78
C TRP A 130 0.45 9.53 -3.17
N ASN A 131 -0.45 9.86 -2.25
CA ASN A 131 -1.90 9.84 -2.50
C ASN A 131 -2.34 10.89 -3.51
N GLU A 132 -1.74 12.09 -3.48
CA GLU A 132 -2.02 13.15 -4.43
C GLU A 132 -1.59 12.73 -5.84
N GLY A 133 -0.39 12.16 -5.98
CA GLY A 133 0.09 11.61 -7.26
C GLY A 133 -0.86 10.54 -7.83
N LEU A 134 -1.33 9.62 -6.99
CA LEU A 134 -2.28 8.58 -7.41
C LEU A 134 -3.69 9.11 -7.72
N ARG A 135 -4.10 10.25 -7.15
CA ARG A 135 -5.43 10.85 -7.32
C ARG A 135 -5.48 12.01 -8.31
N ALA A 136 -4.32 12.47 -8.80
CA ALA A 136 -4.21 13.62 -9.69
C ALA A 136 -5.11 13.49 -10.94
N TRP A 137 -5.25 12.27 -11.48
CA TRP A 137 -6.13 11.99 -12.63
C TRP A 137 -7.60 12.37 -12.38
N ARG A 138 -8.09 12.39 -11.14
CA ARG A 138 -9.49 12.73 -10.84
C ARG A 138 -9.83 14.18 -11.16
N LYS A 139 -8.85 15.08 -11.04
CA LYS A 139 -8.98 16.50 -11.36
C LYS A 139 -8.57 16.83 -12.81
N SER A 140 -8.22 15.82 -13.60
CA SER A 140 -7.73 16.03 -14.97
C SER A 140 -8.85 16.45 -15.93
N SER A 141 -8.54 17.43 -16.77
CA SER A 141 -9.25 17.72 -18.01
C SER A 141 -8.71 16.81 -19.13
N GLU A 142 -9.48 16.65 -20.21
CA GLU A 142 -9.13 15.84 -21.38
C GLU A 142 -7.74 16.17 -21.94
N SER A 143 -7.36 17.46 -21.96
CA SER A 143 -6.06 17.92 -22.46
C SER A 143 -4.85 17.52 -21.59
N ASN A 144 -5.05 17.28 -20.30
CA ASN A 144 -3.99 16.99 -19.34
C ASN A 144 -4.05 15.56 -18.81
N PHE A 145 -5.03 14.75 -19.25
CA PHE A 145 -5.29 13.43 -18.72
C PHE A 145 -4.06 12.52 -18.82
N GLU A 146 -3.43 12.44 -20.00
CA GLU A 146 -2.24 11.61 -20.21
C GLU A 146 -1.08 11.89 -19.25
N LYS A 147 -0.90 13.15 -18.85
CA LYS A 147 0.19 13.56 -17.94
C LYS A 147 -0.09 13.23 -16.47
N LEU A 148 -1.37 13.14 -16.10
CA LEU A 148 -1.82 12.97 -14.73
C LEU A 148 -2.27 11.53 -14.43
N LYS A 149 -2.14 10.61 -15.40
CA LYS A 149 -2.41 9.18 -15.21
C LYS A 149 -1.45 8.60 -14.17
N PRO A 150 -1.94 7.75 -13.24
CA PRO A 150 -1.07 6.96 -12.39
C PRO A 150 -0.13 6.09 -13.22
N VAL A 151 1.02 5.71 -12.64
CA VAL A 151 1.92 4.72 -13.24
C VAL A 151 1.12 3.44 -13.51
N PRO A 152 1.20 2.86 -14.71
CA PRO A 152 0.45 1.65 -15.04
C PRO A 152 0.85 0.51 -14.11
N PHE A 153 -0.14 -0.22 -13.60
CA PHE A 153 0.08 -1.34 -12.70
C PHE A 153 0.54 -2.59 -13.47
N ASN A 154 1.83 -2.68 -13.78
CA ASN A 154 2.47 -3.81 -14.47
C ASN A 154 3.54 -4.47 -13.59
N GLU A 155 3.96 -5.69 -13.97
CA GLU A 155 4.91 -6.48 -13.17
C GLU A 155 6.21 -5.72 -12.86
N GLU A 156 6.81 -5.11 -13.87
CA GLU A 156 8.06 -4.35 -13.74
C GLU A 156 7.91 -3.14 -12.80
N SER A 157 6.83 -2.37 -12.94
CA SER A 157 6.58 -1.20 -12.10
C SER A 157 6.28 -1.60 -10.67
N ILE A 158 5.53 -2.68 -10.44
CA ILE A 158 5.24 -3.18 -9.09
C ILE A 158 6.53 -3.50 -8.36
N PHE A 159 7.40 -4.31 -8.98
CA PHE A 159 8.66 -4.70 -8.33
C PHE A 159 9.61 -3.52 -8.16
N SER A 160 9.75 -2.67 -9.17
CA SER A 160 10.57 -1.47 -9.11
C SER A 160 10.12 -0.52 -7.99
N THR A 161 8.81 -0.24 -7.92
CA THR A 161 8.23 0.64 -6.89
C THR A 161 8.28 0.00 -5.50
N ALA A 162 8.00 -1.30 -5.37
CA ALA A 162 8.13 -1.98 -4.08
C ALA A 162 9.57 -1.98 -3.56
N PHE A 163 10.54 -2.16 -4.45
CA PHE A 163 11.96 -2.04 -4.11
C PHE A 163 12.31 -0.61 -3.67
N ALA A 164 11.89 0.39 -4.43
CA ALA A 164 12.12 1.80 -4.10
C ALA A 164 11.52 2.18 -2.74
N LEU A 165 10.27 1.79 -2.46
CA LEU A 165 9.62 2.03 -1.16
C LEU A 165 10.38 1.39 0.00
N ASN A 166 10.95 0.21 -0.22
CA ASN A 166 11.74 -0.47 0.80
C ASN A 166 13.12 0.18 0.99
N GLU A 167 13.74 0.70 -0.06
CA GLU A 167 14.99 1.45 0.04
C GLU A 167 14.78 2.79 0.77
N GLU A 168 13.74 3.54 0.41
CA GLU A 168 13.41 4.83 1.02
C GLU A 168 13.04 4.70 2.50
N LYS A 169 12.59 3.52 2.94
CA LYS A 169 12.21 3.24 4.34
C LYS A 169 13.29 3.66 5.34
N LYS A 170 14.57 3.57 4.97
CA LYS A 170 15.71 3.98 5.82
C LYS A 170 15.69 5.48 6.17
N ASP A 171 15.16 6.31 5.28
CA ASP A 171 15.16 7.77 5.41
C ASP A 171 13.87 8.30 6.05
N TYR A 172 12.82 7.48 6.10
CA TYR A 172 11.50 7.87 6.59
C TYR A 172 11.50 8.34 8.04
N PHE A 173 12.32 7.75 8.91
CA PHE A 173 12.42 8.23 10.28
C PHE A 173 12.95 9.68 10.35
N ALA A 174 13.99 9.99 9.57
CA ALA A 174 14.54 11.34 9.52
C ALA A 174 13.53 12.33 8.91
N GLN A 175 12.81 11.92 7.86
CA GLN A 175 11.76 12.73 7.24
C GLN A 175 10.58 12.99 8.18
N MET A 176 10.13 11.99 8.95
CA MET A 176 9.09 12.16 9.97
C MET A 176 9.51 13.19 11.02
N VAL A 177 10.72 13.07 11.55
CA VAL A 177 11.27 14.05 12.50
C VAL A 177 11.29 15.44 11.88
N HIS A 178 11.81 15.57 10.65
CA HIS A 178 11.88 16.84 9.95
C HIS A 178 10.50 17.49 9.77
N GLY A 179 9.52 16.77 9.23
CA GLY A 179 8.17 17.29 8.98
C GLY A 179 7.43 17.68 10.26
N VAL A 180 7.62 16.90 11.34
CA VAL A 180 7.11 17.25 12.68
C VAL A 180 7.68 18.59 13.14
N PHE A 181 9.00 18.79 13.06
CA PHE A 181 9.60 20.06 13.46
C PHE A 181 9.22 21.19 12.51
N GLU A 182 9.20 21.00 11.20
CA GLU A 182 8.87 22.08 10.26
C GLU A 182 7.42 22.55 10.46
N LYS A 183 6.46 21.63 10.41
CA LYS A 183 5.03 21.96 10.40
C LYS A 183 4.50 22.31 11.79
N LEU A 184 4.97 21.63 12.84
CA LEU A 184 4.49 21.91 14.20
C LEU A 184 5.29 23.05 14.88
N SER A 185 6.58 23.26 14.58
CA SER A 185 7.37 24.31 15.25
C SER A 185 6.98 25.72 14.83
N ALA A 186 6.64 25.96 13.56
CA ALA A 186 6.30 27.29 13.06
C ALA A 186 5.07 27.92 13.76
N LEU A 187 4.14 27.08 14.22
CA LEU A 187 2.93 27.48 14.95
C LEU A 187 3.09 27.43 16.48
N HIS A 188 4.22 26.93 16.98
CA HIS A 188 4.57 27.07 18.40
C HIS A 188 4.95 28.51 18.69
N LYS A 189 4.00 29.27 19.24
CA LYS A 189 4.10 30.70 19.53
C LYS A 189 5.04 31.05 20.70
N THR A 190 6.17 30.35 20.84
CA THR A 190 7.17 30.62 21.88
C THR A 190 8.57 30.61 21.28
N ASN A 191 9.21 31.79 21.27
CA ASN A 191 10.63 32.04 21.01
C ASN A 191 11.56 31.28 21.98
N ARG A 192 11.54 29.95 21.98
CA ARG A 192 12.46 29.11 22.75
C ARG A 192 13.01 28.04 21.83
N ALA A 193 14.34 27.94 21.76
CA ALA A 193 15.06 26.93 21.01
C ALA A 193 14.87 25.49 21.54
N GLN A 194 14.03 25.30 22.57
CA GLN A 194 13.74 24.02 23.21
C GLN A 194 12.23 23.75 23.03
N GLY A 195 11.92 22.86 22.09
CA GLY A 195 10.65 22.84 21.33
C GLY A 195 9.50 21.99 21.88
N PHE A 196 9.57 21.43 23.08
CA PHE A 196 8.42 20.75 23.68
C PHE A 196 8.33 21.12 25.17
N SER A 197 7.23 21.76 25.55
CA SER A 197 6.92 22.07 26.95
C SER A 197 5.86 21.12 27.47
N ASN A 198 5.67 21.03 28.79
CA ASN A 198 4.59 20.22 29.39
C ASN A 198 3.20 20.53 28.81
N LYS A 199 3.00 21.72 28.24
CA LYS A 199 1.79 22.09 27.50
C LYS A 199 2.14 22.42 26.05
N LEU A 200 1.48 21.74 25.13
CA LEU A 200 1.62 21.92 23.69
C LEU A 200 0.27 22.40 23.14
N ILE A 201 0.25 23.53 22.42
CA ILE A 201 -0.97 24.01 21.75
C ILE A 201 -0.72 23.91 20.25
N ILE A 202 -1.39 22.96 19.60
CA ILE A 202 -1.29 22.77 18.15
C ILE A 202 -2.58 23.27 17.51
N ALA A 203 -2.45 24.13 16.50
CA ALA A 203 -3.59 24.62 15.72
C ALA A 203 -4.11 23.53 14.75
N SER A 204 -5.40 23.57 14.46
CA SER A 204 -6.08 22.74 13.44
C SER A 204 -5.84 21.21 13.53
N CYS A 205 -5.63 20.66 14.73
CA CYS A 205 -5.58 19.21 14.96
C CYS A 205 -6.95 18.54 15.17
N LEU A 206 -8.05 19.30 15.31
CA LEU A 206 -9.38 18.75 15.57
C LEU A 206 -10.43 19.28 14.58
N PRO A 207 -11.44 18.44 14.24
CA PRO A 207 -12.63 18.87 13.52
C PRO A 207 -13.22 20.16 14.09
N SER A 208 -13.24 21.24 13.30
CA SER A 208 -13.99 22.44 13.61
C SER A 208 -15.45 22.18 13.25
N ARG A 209 -16.36 22.54 14.15
CA ARG A 209 -17.81 22.40 13.96
C ARG A 209 -18.32 22.98 12.63
N ASP A 210 -17.62 23.95 12.08
CA ASP A 210 -18.04 24.68 10.88
C ASP A 210 -17.48 24.09 9.57
N ASN A 211 -16.67 23.02 9.63
CA ASN A 211 -16.07 22.33 8.46
C ASN A 211 -15.28 23.23 7.48
N ARG A 212 -14.90 24.44 7.92
CA ARG A 212 -14.22 25.47 7.11
C ARG A 212 -12.69 25.47 7.24
N ARG A 213 -12.12 24.64 8.11
CA ARG A 213 -10.68 24.60 8.37
C ARG A 213 -10.13 23.25 7.94
N SER A 214 -9.00 23.27 7.22
CA SER A 214 -8.26 22.06 6.87
C SER A 214 -7.61 21.46 8.13
N TYR A 215 -7.61 20.14 8.24
CA TYR A 215 -7.13 19.39 9.42
C TYR A 215 -5.70 18.87 9.24
N ASP A 216 -4.87 19.67 8.59
CA ASP A 216 -3.60 19.21 8.03
C ASP A 216 -2.62 18.75 9.13
N TYR A 217 -2.73 19.26 10.36
CA TYR A 217 -1.78 18.97 11.45
C TYR A 217 -2.09 17.73 12.29
N LEU A 218 -3.24 17.07 12.13
CA LEU A 218 -3.55 15.86 12.89
C LEU A 218 -2.57 14.72 12.58
N ASN A 219 -2.24 14.53 11.31
CA ASN A 219 -1.34 13.48 10.87
C ASN A 219 0.09 13.73 11.34
N TYR A 220 0.60 14.97 11.25
CA TYR A 220 1.90 15.35 11.82
C TYR A 220 1.95 15.18 13.34
N PHE A 221 0.82 15.37 14.04
CA PHE A 221 0.76 15.09 15.48
C PHE A 221 0.82 13.58 15.79
N ASN A 222 0.23 12.74 14.95
CA ASN A 222 0.41 11.30 15.05
C ASN A 222 1.87 10.90 14.78
N ASP A 223 2.53 11.52 13.79
CA ASP A 223 3.97 11.31 13.55
C ASP A 223 4.82 11.71 14.76
N LEU A 224 4.51 12.83 15.44
CA LEU A 224 5.19 13.21 16.69
C LEU A 224 5.04 12.11 17.76
N ARG A 225 3.84 11.54 17.91
CA ARG A 225 3.61 10.43 18.86
C ARG A 225 4.41 9.19 18.50
N LYS A 226 4.50 8.86 17.21
CA LYS A 226 5.31 7.73 16.72
C LYS A 226 6.78 7.96 16.99
N VAL A 227 7.33 9.12 16.62
CA VAL A 227 8.74 9.48 16.84
C VAL A 227 9.10 9.33 18.32
N ILE A 228 8.30 9.92 19.22
CA ILE A 228 8.50 9.79 20.66
C ILE A 228 8.42 8.32 21.09
N GLY A 229 7.36 7.61 20.70
CA GLY A 229 7.16 6.20 21.07
C GLY A 229 8.32 5.30 20.63
N LEU A 230 8.81 5.48 19.40
CA LEU A 230 9.95 4.75 18.84
C LEU A 230 11.24 5.09 19.60
N MET A 231 11.49 6.37 19.90
CA MET A 231 12.67 6.79 20.68
C MET A 231 12.68 6.21 22.10
N TYR A 232 11.52 6.04 22.72
CA TYR A 232 11.38 5.46 24.06
C TYR A 232 11.19 3.93 24.06
N GLY A 233 11.20 3.29 22.88
CA GLY A 233 11.02 1.83 22.77
C GLY A 233 9.64 1.35 23.20
N ARG A 234 8.60 2.18 23.08
CA ARG A 234 7.22 1.79 23.41
C ARG A 234 6.70 0.83 22.34
N SER A 235 6.28 -0.37 22.76
CA SER A 235 5.65 -1.36 21.88
C SER A 235 4.37 -0.81 21.22
N GLY A 236 4.21 -0.99 19.91
CA GLY A 236 3.04 -0.52 19.14
C GLY A 236 3.07 0.97 18.81
N ALA A 237 4.23 1.63 18.94
CA ALA A 237 4.39 3.03 18.56
C ALA A 237 4.26 3.24 17.04
N GLU A 238 4.49 2.20 16.24
CA GLU A 238 4.35 2.14 14.79
C GLU A 238 2.88 2.24 14.31
N ASP A 239 1.92 1.76 15.11
CA ASP A 239 0.51 1.61 14.71
C ASP A 239 -0.40 2.77 15.15
N VAL A 240 0.18 3.87 15.63
CA VAL A 240 -0.54 5.03 16.20
C VAL A 240 -1.42 5.78 15.16
N ASN A 241 -1.41 5.35 13.89
CA ASN A 241 -2.29 5.84 12.85
C ASN A 241 -3.76 5.46 13.02
N SER A 242 -4.10 4.51 13.90
CA SER A 242 -5.50 4.28 14.26
C SER A 242 -5.93 5.30 15.30
N ALA A 243 -6.73 6.28 14.88
CA ALA A 243 -7.67 6.88 15.81
C ALA A 243 -8.64 5.75 16.22
N ALA A 244 -8.27 4.99 17.25
CA ALA A 244 -9.22 4.23 18.03
C ALA A 244 -10.05 5.24 18.83
N VAL A 245 -11.08 5.78 18.18
CA VAL A 245 -12.29 6.36 18.78
C VAL A 245 -13.47 5.91 17.94
#